data_AF-A0AAV1QP77-F1
#
_entry.id   AF-A0AAV1QP77-F1
#
_cell.length_a   1.000
_cell.length_b   1.000
_cell.length_c   1.000
_cell.angle_alpha   90.00
_cell.angle_beta   90.00
_cell.angle_gamma   90.00
#
_symmetry.space_group_name_H-M   'P 1'
#
loop_
_entity.id
_entity.type
_entity.pdbx_description
1 polymer ?
#
loop_
_entity_poly.entity_id
_entity_poly.type
_entity_poly.pdbx_seq_one_letter_code
_entity_poly.pdbx_strand_id
1 'polypeptide(L)'
;LGECSYPTVCGNYGICSKGQCSCPPSAIDGTNYFKQVDYRQPNLGCSETTTLSCEASKHSFLEIKNTTYAIFDSDLENVDLESCKVACSKNCLCRTALFRYGIDAARGSCFLPSQIFSLVTYDNRYYNSTIHVKVQNVTNVSDVSNVDLAP
;
A
#
# COMPACT_ATOMS: atom_id res chain seq x y z
N LEU A 1 10.66 -21.15 -2.28
CA LEU A 1 10.29 -20.13 -1.28
C LEU A 1 11.56 -19.78 -0.51
N GLY A 2 12.19 -18.64 -0.81
CA GLY A 2 13.47 -18.22 -0.22
C GLY A 2 13.30 -17.38 1.06
N GLU A 3 14.30 -16.58 1.40
CA GLU A 3 14.35 -15.71 2.59
C GLU A 3 13.15 -14.76 2.75
N CYS A 4 12.42 -14.46 1.66
CA CYS A 4 11.22 -13.61 1.65
C CYS A 4 9.89 -14.39 1.80
N SER A 5 9.95 -15.67 2.14
CA SER A 5 8.75 -16.52 2.23
C SER A 5 7.91 -16.28 3.47
N TYR A 6 8.52 -15.80 4.56
CA TYR A 6 7.82 -15.57 5.80
C TYR A 6 7.21 -14.16 5.84
N PRO A 7 5.91 -14.02 6.16
CA PRO A 7 5.21 -12.73 6.05
C PRO A 7 5.82 -11.60 6.87
N THR A 8 6.58 -11.86 7.94
CA THR A 8 7.06 -10.79 8.83
C THR A 8 8.54 -10.42 8.66
N VAL A 9 9.23 -10.93 7.64
CA VAL A 9 10.70 -10.79 7.48
C VAL A 9 11.17 -9.33 7.44
N CYS A 10 10.37 -8.46 6.82
CA CYS A 10 10.63 -7.03 6.69
C CYS A 10 9.66 -6.17 7.48
N GLY A 11 8.95 -6.74 8.46
CA GLY A 11 7.98 -6.00 9.27
C GLY A 11 6.81 -5.43 8.44
N ASN A 12 6.09 -4.48 9.05
CA ASN A 12 4.93 -3.86 8.41
C ASN A 12 5.36 -2.97 7.24
N TYR A 13 4.59 -2.98 6.14
CA TYR A 13 4.85 -2.24 4.89
C TYR A 13 6.21 -2.51 4.21
N GLY A 14 7.10 -3.31 4.80
CA GLY A 14 8.41 -3.59 4.24
C GLY A 14 8.34 -4.48 3.00
N ILE A 15 9.20 -4.23 2.03
CA ILE A 15 9.33 -5.01 0.81
C ILE A 15 10.56 -5.89 0.93
N CYS A 16 10.38 -7.20 0.83
CA CYS A 16 11.46 -8.17 0.80
C CYS A 16 11.86 -8.49 -0.64
N SER A 17 13.14 -8.26 -0.94
CA SER A 17 13.77 -8.65 -2.21
C SER A 17 15.09 -9.35 -1.92
N LYS A 18 15.16 -10.66 -2.23
CA LYS A 18 16.37 -11.49 -2.00
C LYS A 18 16.95 -11.33 -0.58
N GLY A 19 16.08 -11.34 0.43
CA GLY A 19 16.45 -11.20 1.84
C GLY A 19 16.70 -9.76 2.33
N GLN A 20 16.70 -8.78 1.43
CA GLN A 20 16.87 -7.37 1.79
C GLN A 20 15.51 -6.70 1.96
N CYS A 21 15.42 -5.82 2.97
CA CYS A 21 14.21 -5.10 3.32
C CYS A 21 14.32 -3.62 2.94
N SER A 22 13.29 -3.11 2.29
CA SER A 22 13.14 -1.68 1.96
C SER A 22 11.72 -1.19 2.22
N CYS A 23 11.53 0.13 2.22
CA CYS A 23 10.20 0.73 2.25
C CYS A 23 9.61 0.90 0.85
N PRO A 24 8.28 1.08 0.75
CA PRO A 24 7.63 1.54 -0.46
C PRO A 24 8.33 2.77 -1.05
N PRO A 25 8.43 2.86 -2.38
CA PRO A 25 9.02 4.02 -3.03
C PRO A 25 8.15 5.27 -2.82
N SER A 26 8.75 6.43 -3.03
CA SER A 26 8.02 7.70 -3.14
C SER A 26 7.00 7.64 -4.27
N ALA A 27 5.93 8.42 -4.16
CA ALA A 27 5.03 8.64 -5.28
C ALA A 27 5.74 9.40 -6.42
N ILE A 28 5.07 9.44 -7.58
CA ILE A 28 5.59 10.08 -8.81
C ILE A 28 5.89 11.57 -8.59
N ASP A 29 5.14 12.23 -7.71
CA ASP A 29 5.30 13.63 -7.31
C ASP A 29 6.44 13.85 -6.29
N GLY A 30 7.16 12.79 -5.90
CA GLY A 30 8.23 12.84 -4.91
C GLY A 30 7.76 12.71 -3.46
N THR A 31 6.45 12.56 -3.21
CA THR A 31 5.92 12.43 -1.85
C THR A 31 6.33 11.11 -1.21
N ASN A 32 6.93 11.20 -0.01
CA ASN A 32 7.29 10.05 0.81
C ASN A 32 6.16 9.71 1.79
N TYR A 33 5.42 8.64 1.52
CA TYR A 33 4.36 8.15 2.40
C TYR A 33 4.83 7.20 3.50
N PHE A 34 6.05 6.66 3.36
CA PHE A 34 6.61 5.68 4.28
C PHE A 34 8.04 6.04 4.65
N LYS A 35 8.41 5.74 5.89
CA LYS A 35 9.78 5.83 6.40
C LYS A 35 10.15 4.55 7.13
N GLN A 36 11.43 4.22 7.14
CA GLN A 36 11.93 3.12 7.97
C GLN A 36 11.69 3.44 9.45
N VAL A 37 11.33 2.43 10.22
CA VAL A 37 11.22 2.54 11.68
C VAL A 37 12.61 2.78 12.29
N ASP A 38 13.60 2.03 11.83
CA ASP A 38 15.01 2.19 12.19
C ASP A 38 15.88 1.90 10.95
N TYR A 39 16.69 2.88 10.54
CA TYR A 39 17.57 2.73 9.37
C TYR A 39 18.68 1.69 9.58
N ARG A 40 19.02 1.38 10.84
CA ARG A 40 20.00 0.35 11.19
C ARG A 40 19.41 -1.05 11.18
N GLN A 41 18.09 -1.16 11.26
CA GLN A 41 17.36 -2.43 11.33
C GLN A 41 16.18 -2.44 10.34
N PRO A 42 16.45 -2.55 9.02
CA PRO A 42 15.42 -2.51 7.98
C PRO A 42 14.33 -3.58 8.12
N ASN A 43 14.63 -4.68 8.82
CA ASN A 43 13.70 -5.78 9.10
C ASN A 43 12.58 -5.40 10.09
N LEU A 44 12.71 -4.28 10.82
CA LEU A 44 11.61 -3.74 11.63
C LEU A 44 10.50 -3.12 10.78
N GLY A 45 10.77 -2.90 9.49
CA GLY A 45 9.82 -2.41 8.51
C GLY A 45 9.66 -0.90 8.50
N CYS A 46 8.49 -0.47 8.06
CA CYS A 46 8.21 0.91 7.73
C CYS A 46 6.95 1.40 8.43
N SER A 47 6.90 2.70 8.69
CA SER A 47 5.72 3.38 9.20
C SER A 47 5.23 4.40 8.19
N GLU A 48 3.91 4.61 8.15
CA GLU A 48 3.31 5.75 7.46
C GLU A 48 3.95 7.06 7.98
N THR A 49 4.22 8.01 7.09
CA THR A 49 4.74 9.35 7.47
C THR A 49 3.63 10.23 8.03
N THR A 50 2.40 10.01 7.56
CA THR A 50 1.19 10.71 8.00
C THR A 50 0.12 9.69 8.35
N THR A 51 -0.54 9.87 9.49
CA THR A 51 -1.63 9.00 9.93
C THR A 51 -2.81 9.08 8.98
N LEU A 52 -3.35 7.92 8.58
CA LEU A 52 -4.61 7.84 7.84
C LEU A 52 -5.79 8.30 8.70
N SER A 53 -6.57 9.25 8.18
CA SER A 53 -7.93 9.51 8.69
C SER A 53 -8.90 8.40 8.22
N CYS A 54 -10.17 8.41 8.62
CA CYS A 54 -11.19 7.57 7.95
C CYS A 54 -11.93 8.32 6.81
N GLU A 55 -11.61 9.59 6.58
CA GLU A 55 -12.33 10.37 5.57
C GLU A 55 -11.82 9.99 4.16
N ALA A 56 -12.61 9.24 3.40
CA ALA A 56 -12.22 8.72 2.09
C ALA A 56 -11.78 9.79 1.09
N SER A 57 -12.31 11.02 1.19
CA SER A 57 -11.92 12.18 0.37
C SER A 57 -10.45 12.61 0.59
N LYS A 58 -9.87 12.24 1.73
CA LYS A 58 -8.49 12.58 2.12
C LYS A 58 -7.50 11.45 1.85
N HIS A 59 -7.92 10.40 1.18
CA HIS A 59 -7.06 9.27 0.84
C HIS A 59 -6.78 9.21 -0.65
N SER A 60 -5.64 8.63 -0.97
CA SER A 60 -5.30 8.15 -2.30
C SER A 60 -4.67 6.76 -2.19
N PHE A 61 -4.23 6.22 -3.31
CA PHE A 61 -3.60 4.91 -3.38
C PHE A 61 -2.22 5.02 -4.02
N LEU A 62 -1.23 4.48 -3.35
CA LEU A 62 0.11 4.27 -3.88
C LEU A 62 0.22 2.86 -4.46
N GLU A 63 0.48 2.76 -5.76
CA GLU A 63 0.74 1.48 -6.42
C GLU A 63 2.17 0.98 -6.10
N ILE A 64 2.29 -0.22 -5.53
CA ILE A 64 3.58 -0.87 -5.29
C ILE A 64 3.85 -1.87 -6.40
N LYS A 65 4.60 -1.42 -7.40
CA LYS A 65 4.92 -2.21 -8.60
C LYS A 65 5.79 -3.42 -8.28
N ASN A 66 5.66 -4.47 -9.09
CA ASN A 66 6.48 -5.68 -9.04
C ASN A 66 6.52 -6.34 -7.65
N THR A 67 5.42 -6.26 -6.90
CA THR A 67 5.28 -6.91 -5.59
C THR A 67 4.02 -7.75 -5.52
N THR A 68 4.05 -8.76 -4.67
CA THR A 68 2.89 -9.55 -4.29
C THR A 68 2.85 -9.71 -2.77
N TYR A 69 1.74 -10.22 -2.29
CA TYR A 69 1.53 -10.52 -0.90
C TYR A 69 1.46 -12.04 -0.75
N ALA A 70 2.22 -12.58 0.20
CA ALA A 70 2.37 -14.02 0.38
C ALA A 70 1.03 -14.68 0.76
N ILE A 71 0.20 -13.95 1.50
CA ILE A 71 -1.15 -14.36 1.91
C ILE A 71 -2.15 -13.63 1.01
N PHE A 72 -3.13 -14.33 0.47
CA PHE A 72 -4.23 -13.70 -0.25
C PHE A 72 -5.50 -14.46 0.05
N ASP A 73 -6.38 -13.82 0.80
CA ASP A 73 -7.70 -14.32 1.13
C ASP A 73 -8.70 -13.32 0.55
N SER A 74 -9.54 -13.78 -0.36
CA SER A 74 -10.35 -12.86 -1.16
C SER A 74 -11.56 -12.38 -0.35
N ASP A 75 -11.69 -11.06 -0.18
CA ASP A 75 -12.87 -10.44 0.41
C ASP A 75 -13.98 -10.21 -0.63
N LEU A 76 -13.58 -9.94 -1.88
CA LEU A 76 -14.51 -9.69 -3.00
C LEU A 76 -14.05 -10.43 -4.25
N GLU A 77 -15.00 -11.03 -4.96
CA GLU A 77 -14.77 -11.79 -6.20
C GLU A 77 -15.54 -11.19 -7.37
N ASN A 78 -15.05 -11.42 -8.59
CA ASN A 78 -15.62 -10.93 -9.84
C ASN A 78 -15.79 -9.40 -9.86
N VAL A 79 -14.78 -8.69 -9.37
CA VAL A 79 -14.72 -7.22 -9.33
C VAL A 79 -13.56 -6.70 -10.17
N ASP A 80 -13.62 -5.43 -10.58
CA ASP A 80 -12.48 -4.72 -11.15
C ASP A 80 -11.64 -4.03 -10.06
N LEU A 81 -10.48 -3.51 -10.48
CA LEU A 81 -9.55 -2.82 -9.58
C LEU A 81 -10.18 -1.58 -8.90
N GLU A 82 -10.98 -0.82 -9.63
CA GLU A 82 -11.57 0.42 -9.08
C GLU A 82 -12.61 0.11 -8.02
N SER A 83 -13.42 -0.94 -8.21
CA SER A 83 -14.32 -1.47 -7.20
C SER A 83 -13.57 -1.91 -5.95
N CYS A 84 -12.41 -2.56 -6.11
CA CYS A 84 -11.52 -2.96 -5.01
C CYS A 84 -11.00 -1.74 -4.23
N LYS A 85 -10.53 -0.69 -4.92
CA LYS A 85 -10.10 0.57 -4.29
C LYS A 85 -11.25 1.28 -3.56
N VAL A 86 -12.42 1.38 -4.19
CA VAL A 86 -13.61 2.01 -3.58
C VAL A 86 -14.04 1.26 -2.32
N ALA A 87 -14.06 -0.07 -2.35
CA ALA A 87 -14.36 -0.88 -1.18
C ALA A 87 -13.36 -0.63 -0.05
N CYS A 88 -12.06 -0.59 -0.37
CA CYS A 88 -11.04 -0.26 0.62
C CYS A 88 -11.26 1.15 1.18
N SER A 89 -11.46 2.18 0.34
CA SER A 89 -11.66 3.57 0.79
C SER A 89 -12.82 3.72 1.77
N LYS A 90 -13.91 2.97 1.58
CA LYS A 90 -15.09 3.02 2.47
C LYS A 90 -14.87 2.28 3.79
N ASN A 91 -13.86 1.43 3.88
CA ASN A 91 -13.52 0.69 5.10
C ASN A 91 -12.38 1.39 5.85
N CYS A 92 -12.67 1.98 7.02
CA CYS A 92 -11.68 2.67 7.87
C CYS A 92 -10.49 1.78 8.22
N LEU A 93 -10.72 0.47 8.38
CA LEU A 93 -9.68 -0.47 8.79
C LEU A 93 -8.81 -0.89 7.61
N CYS A 94 -9.34 -0.87 6.39
CA CYS A 94 -8.60 -1.29 5.20
C CYS A 94 -7.38 -0.39 4.97
N ARG A 95 -6.21 -1.02 4.87
CA ARG A 95 -4.94 -0.34 4.56
C ARG A 95 -4.49 -0.55 3.12
N THR A 96 -5.03 -1.54 2.41
CA THR A 96 -4.61 -1.87 1.04
C THR A 96 -5.71 -2.52 0.24
N ALA A 97 -5.79 -2.17 -1.03
CA ALA A 97 -6.52 -2.91 -2.05
C ALA A 97 -5.53 -3.80 -2.81
N LEU A 98 -5.51 -5.10 -2.52
CA LEU A 98 -4.75 -6.08 -3.27
C LEU A 98 -5.65 -6.69 -4.32
N PHE A 99 -5.27 -6.56 -5.58
CA PHE A 99 -6.08 -7.02 -6.70
C PHE A 99 -5.33 -8.08 -7.48
N ARG A 100 -5.99 -9.22 -7.71
CA ARG A 100 -5.47 -10.31 -8.54
C ARG A 100 -6.44 -10.60 -9.67
N TYR A 101 -5.91 -10.84 -10.86
CA TYR A 101 -6.73 -11.22 -12.01
C TYR A 101 -5.96 -12.13 -12.96
N GLY A 102 -6.71 -12.93 -13.71
CA GLY A 102 -6.17 -13.78 -14.78
C GLY A 102 -6.03 -13.00 -16.08
N ILE A 103 -6.71 -13.47 -17.13
CA ILE A 103 -6.73 -12.82 -18.44
C ILE A 103 -7.63 -11.57 -18.43
N ASP A 104 -8.74 -11.63 -17.70
CA ASP A 104 -9.77 -10.60 -17.70
C ASP A 104 -9.71 -9.77 -16.41
N ALA A 105 -9.24 -8.52 -16.52
CA ALA A 105 -9.12 -7.60 -15.40
C ALA A 105 -10.45 -7.08 -14.86
N ALA A 106 -11.58 -7.32 -15.56
CA ALA A 106 -12.91 -6.97 -15.07
C ALA A 106 -13.48 -8.03 -14.09
N ARG A 107 -12.87 -9.22 -14.03
CA ARG A 107 -13.29 -10.34 -13.18
C ARG A 107 -12.14 -10.84 -12.33
N GLY A 108 -11.61 -9.94 -11.51
CA GLY A 108 -10.57 -10.25 -10.55
C GLY A 108 -11.12 -10.53 -9.14
N SER A 109 -10.17 -10.80 -8.25
CA SER A 109 -10.35 -11.04 -6.82
C SER A 109 -9.67 -9.90 -6.06
N CYS A 110 -10.27 -9.47 -4.96
CA CYS A 110 -9.81 -8.35 -4.15
C CYS A 110 -9.64 -8.77 -2.70
N PHE A 111 -8.49 -8.45 -2.11
CA PHE A 111 -8.20 -8.62 -0.69
C PHE A 111 -7.95 -7.26 -0.03
N LEU A 112 -8.57 -7.02 1.12
CA LEU A 112 -8.70 -5.73 1.81
C LEU A 112 -8.15 -5.79 3.25
N PRO A 113 -6.87 -6.14 3.46
CA PRO A 113 -6.33 -6.32 4.79
C PRO A 113 -6.29 -5.02 5.60
N SER A 114 -6.53 -5.15 6.91
CA SER A 114 -6.36 -4.05 7.87
C SER A 114 -4.93 -3.89 8.38
N GLN A 115 -4.08 -4.87 8.09
CA GLN A 115 -2.66 -4.85 8.42
C GLN A 115 -1.85 -5.39 7.24
N ILE A 116 -0.75 -4.73 6.94
CA ILE A 116 0.18 -5.15 5.89
C ILE A 116 1.45 -5.67 6.54
N PHE A 117 1.72 -6.95 6.37
CA PHE A 117 3.02 -7.54 6.66
C PHE A 117 3.96 -7.34 5.46
N SER A 118 5.08 -8.04 5.43
CA SER A 118 6.08 -7.92 4.38
C SER A 118 5.51 -8.25 3.01
N LEU A 119 5.68 -7.31 2.08
CA LEU A 119 5.46 -7.52 0.65
C LEU A 119 6.66 -8.27 0.08
N VAL A 120 6.44 -9.04 -0.98
CA VAL A 120 7.48 -9.83 -1.63
C VAL A 120 7.63 -9.36 -3.07
N THR A 121 8.86 -9.12 -3.52
CA THR A 121 9.08 -8.84 -4.95
C THR A 121 8.57 -10.00 -5.79
N TYR A 122 7.74 -9.67 -6.78
CA TYR A 122 6.99 -10.62 -7.58
C TYR A 122 7.85 -11.25 -8.67
N ASP A 123 7.77 -12.58 -8.81
CA ASP A 123 8.36 -13.34 -9.93
C ASP A 123 7.41 -14.44 -10.45
N ASN A 124 6.10 -14.25 -10.27
CA ASN A 124 5.11 -15.26 -10.64
C ASN A 124 4.48 -14.92 -12.02
N ARG A 125 4.26 -15.94 -12.85
CA ARG A 125 3.77 -15.83 -14.24
C ARG A 125 2.32 -16.28 -14.42
N TYR A 126 1.65 -16.74 -13.36
CA TYR A 126 0.34 -17.40 -13.44
C TYR A 126 -0.84 -16.43 -13.38
N TYR A 127 -0.69 -15.30 -12.70
CA TYR A 127 -1.71 -14.26 -12.60
C TYR A 127 -1.07 -12.87 -12.59
N ASN A 128 -1.89 -11.84 -12.77
CA ASN A 128 -1.48 -10.46 -12.54
C ASN A 128 -1.87 -10.06 -11.13
N SER A 129 -0.99 -9.35 -10.44
CA SER A 129 -1.20 -8.88 -9.06
C SER A 129 -0.80 -7.43 -8.98
N THR A 130 -1.66 -6.58 -8.42
CA THR A 130 -1.34 -5.20 -8.10
C THR A 130 -1.66 -4.91 -6.64
N ILE A 131 -0.79 -4.13 -5.99
CA ILE A 131 -0.94 -3.75 -4.59
C ILE A 131 -1.10 -2.25 -4.54
N HIS A 132 -2.23 -1.79 -4.02
CA HIS A 132 -2.56 -0.38 -3.88
C HIS A 132 -2.68 -0.04 -2.40
N VAL A 133 -1.63 0.52 -1.83
CA VAL A 133 -1.61 0.90 -0.42
C VAL A 133 -2.35 2.22 -0.25
N LYS A 134 -3.33 2.25 0.65
CA LYS A 134 -4.06 3.46 0.98
C LYS A 134 -3.13 4.42 1.71
N VAL A 135 -3.06 5.67 1.27
CA VAL A 135 -2.18 6.70 1.85
C VAL A 135 -2.95 7.99 2.09
N GLN A 136 -2.49 8.77 3.05
CA GLN A 136 -3.09 10.05 3.41
C GLN A 136 -2.63 11.12 2.42
N ASN A 137 -3.57 11.82 1.76
CA ASN A 137 -3.22 12.95 0.90
C ASN A 137 -2.52 14.02 1.74
N VAL A 138 -1.32 14.42 1.30
CA VAL A 138 -0.58 15.51 1.93
C VAL A 138 -1.16 16.81 1.38
N THR A 139 -1.95 17.51 2.19
CA THR A 139 -2.24 18.92 1.90
C THR A 139 -0.93 19.69 2.03
N ASN A 140 -0.45 20.28 0.94
CA ASN A 140 0.67 21.21 1.01
C ASN A 140 0.29 22.33 2.01
N VAL A 141 1.04 22.42 3.11
CA VAL A 141 0.84 23.45 4.16
C VAL A 141 1.10 24.87 3.63
N SER A 142 1.53 25.02 2.37
CA SER A 142 1.71 26.32 1.70
C SER A 142 0.40 27.07 1.40
N ASP A 143 -0.78 26.46 1.58
CA ASP A 143 -2.07 27.17 1.41
C ASP A 143 -2.68 27.71 2.73
N VAL A 144 -1.99 27.56 3.88
CA VAL A 144 -2.50 28.03 5.19
C VAL A 144 -1.63 29.13 5.79
N SER A 145 -1.20 30.09 4.97
CA SER A 145 -0.58 31.32 5.47
C SER A 145 -0.89 32.51 4.58
N ASN A 146 -2.17 32.85 4.41
CA ASN A 146 -2.63 34.16 3.93
C ASN A 146 -4.12 34.39 4.24
N VAL A 147 -4.52 34.26 5.51
CA VAL A 147 -5.76 34.90 6.00
C VAL A 147 -5.48 35.40 7.41
N ASP A 148 -5.02 36.65 7.49
CA ASP A 148 -5.46 37.67 8.45
C ASP A 148 -4.37 38.73 8.63
N LEU A 149 -4.45 39.76 7.79
CA LEU A 149 -4.05 41.13 8.12
C LEU A 149 -4.81 42.08 7.21
N ALA A 150 -5.98 42.52 7.68
CA ALA A 150 -6.54 43.83 7.37
C ALA A 150 -7.70 44.17 8.34
N PRO A 151 -8.00 45.46 8.56
CA PRO A 151 -7.17 46.66 8.45
C PRO A 151 -6.70 47.19 9.82
#